data_AF-A0A9Y4MYH0-F1
#
_entry.id   AF-A0A9Y4MYH0-F1
#
_cell.length_a   1.000
_cell.length_b   1.000
_cell.length_c   1.000
_cell.angle_alpha   90.00
_cell.angle_beta   90.00
_cell.angle_gamma   90.00
#
_symmetry.space_group_name_H-M   'P 1'
#
loop_
_entity.id
_entity.type
_entity.pdbx_description
1 polymer ?
#
loop_
_entity_poly.entity_id
_entity_poly.type
_entity_poly.pdbx_seq_one_letter_code
_entity_poly.pdbx_strand_id
1 'polypeptide(L)'
;MFRNSHTRCNKTQQKTKKLWSASGRDWSCVLFELQSKERETEELRAKYEERKQVLENLEQRIEELHKNIKETQKLHLSFDVFLKDEDPDKTAKKAERDRKEVLQKEAEMTKLKEECAEVSERKQKRQRQVHRHSVYRQFMEQVCKITEFEHVEALMGHLESLLHVRQQLSQRENKAQEQIDQQRKVLLTLEDQHNLLRLQQNNRFSQLQTKLERTRSEALTWERRWNHIQETTAKKTLKLGQIKMVTLNLYETTGGSFEGEGDVDMNDTEKQLDQVRMFFEDHNDMVKQLQSPLQRHNDGQKLEEAKKAHQTQYKKAYFK
;
A
#
# COMPACT_ATOMS: atom_id res chain seq x y z
N MET A 1 81.74 97.37 -56.68
CA MET A 1 82.75 96.85 -57.64
C MET A 1 82.21 97.12 -59.04
N PHE A 2 82.78 98.11 -59.76
CA PHE A 2 83.65 97.89 -60.93
C PHE A 2 83.03 96.89 -61.92
N ARG A 3 82.77 97.17 -63.21
CA ARG A 3 83.35 98.16 -64.12
C ARG A 3 82.61 98.05 -65.48
N ASN A 4 82.53 99.18 -66.21
CA ASN A 4 82.84 99.31 -67.65
C ASN A 4 82.08 98.45 -68.70
N SER A 5 81.79 98.91 -69.92
CA SER A 5 82.02 100.17 -70.65
C SER A 5 81.61 99.92 -72.11
N HIS A 6 81.05 100.97 -72.74
CA HIS A 6 81.34 101.37 -74.14
C HIS A 6 80.85 100.41 -75.26
N THR A 7 80.44 100.85 -76.44
CA THR A 7 80.96 101.97 -77.24
C THR A 7 80.05 102.21 -78.45
N ARG A 8 79.94 103.50 -78.85
CA ARG A 8 79.96 104.00 -80.25
C ARG A 8 78.80 103.64 -81.21
N CYS A 9 78.43 104.45 -82.19
CA CYS A 9 78.72 105.82 -82.61
C CYS A 9 77.99 105.97 -83.95
N ASN A 10 77.46 107.17 -84.25
CA ASN A 10 77.54 107.84 -85.57
C ASN A 10 76.97 107.11 -86.80
N LYS A 11 76.28 107.75 -87.74
CA LYS A 11 76.07 109.16 -88.05
C LYS A 11 75.01 109.20 -89.16
N THR A 12 74.16 110.22 -89.13
CA THR A 12 73.87 111.14 -90.25
C THR A 12 74.34 110.71 -91.66
N GLN A 13 73.61 110.96 -92.74
CA GLN A 13 73.35 112.29 -93.31
C GLN A 13 72.63 112.08 -94.66
N GLN A 14 71.51 112.78 -94.92
CA GLN A 14 71.41 113.94 -95.84
C GLN A 14 71.36 113.61 -97.35
N LYS A 15 70.23 113.95 -97.99
CA LYS A 15 70.04 115.11 -98.90
C LYS A 15 70.68 114.90 -100.30
N THR A 16 69.88 114.57 -101.31
CA THR A 16 69.20 115.49 -102.26
C THR A 16 70.09 116.28 -103.23
N LYS A 17 69.63 116.30 -104.50
CA LYS A 17 69.82 117.28 -105.60
C LYS A 17 71.03 117.09 -106.53
N LYS A 18 70.75 116.83 -107.83
CA LYS A 18 70.63 117.87 -108.88
C LYS A 18 70.32 117.29 -110.27
N LEU A 19 69.32 117.92 -110.92
CA LEU A 19 69.23 118.40 -112.33
C LEU A 19 69.78 117.50 -113.46
N TRP A 20 68.97 116.90 -114.33
CA TRP A 20 68.35 117.46 -115.56
C TRP A 20 69.33 118.07 -116.58
N SER A 21 69.64 117.28 -117.62
CA SER A 21 69.72 117.75 -119.01
C SER A 21 68.41 117.40 -119.73
N ALA A 22 67.97 118.32 -120.58
CA ALA A 22 66.71 118.33 -121.29
C ALA A 22 66.53 117.16 -122.28
N SER A 23 65.31 116.65 -122.35
CA SER A 23 64.51 116.50 -123.58
C SER A 23 63.34 115.55 -123.31
N GLY A 24 62.11 116.08 -123.49
CA GLY A 24 60.85 115.35 -123.69
C GLY A 24 60.46 114.33 -122.61
N ARG A 25 59.63 114.74 -121.63
CA ARG A 25 58.95 113.78 -120.77
C ARG A 25 57.51 114.14 -120.43
N ASP A 26 56.72 113.10 -120.63
CA ASP A 26 55.27 112.97 -120.60
C ASP A 26 54.81 112.58 -119.17
N TRP A 27 53.69 113.15 -118.74
CA TRP A 27 53.26 113.27 -117.33
C TRP A 27 52.68 111.98 -116.70
N SER A 28 52.87 110.82 -117.32
CA SER A 28 52.18 109.59 -116.93
C SER A 28 52.92 108.73 -115.87
N CYS A 29 54.25 108.83 -115.77
CA CYS A 29 55.04 107.92 -114.91
C CYS A 29 55.12 108.36 -113.43
N VAL A 30 55.07 109.67 -113.14
CA VAL A 30 55.15 110.21 -111.76
C VAL A 30 53.86 109.92 -110.96
N LEU A 31 52.72 109.78 -111.63
CA LEU A 31 51.45 109.49 -110.99
C LEU A 31 51.41 108.07 -110.41
N PHE A 32 52.07 107.09 -111.05
CA PHE A 32 52.07 105.69 -110.62
C PHE A 32 52.92 105.44 -109.36
N GLU A 33 54.05 106.14 -109.22
CA GLU A 33 54.91 106.03 -108.02
C GLU A 33 54.26 106.65 -106.77
N LEU A 34 53.54 107.78 -106.94
CA LEU A 34 52.75 108.39 -105.88
C LEU A 34 51.62 107.48 -105.42
N GLN A 35 50.89 106.85 -106.36
CA GLN A 35 49.84 105.87 -106.04
C GLN A 35 50.36 104.58 -105.39
N SER A 36 51.62 104.18 -105.66
CA SER A 36 52.25 103.03 -105.00
C SER A 36 52.67 103.35 -103.57
N LYS A 37 53.18 104.57 -103.33
CA LYS A 37 53.58 105.03 -102.00
C LYS A 37 52.37 105.34 -101.12
N GLU A 38 51.30 105.89 -101.68
CA GLU A 38 50.02 106.07 -100.96
C GLU A 38 49.48 104.72 -100.46
N ARG A 39 49.46 103.69 -101.32
CA ARG A 39 49.09 102.31 -100.93
C ARG A 39 49.99 101.73 -99.83
N GLU A 40 51.31 101.90 -99.91
CA GLU A 40 52.22 101.44 -98.85
C GLU A 40 51.99 102.18 -97.51
N THR A 41 51.69 103.49 -97.56
CA THR A 41 51.39 104.27 -96.34
C THR A 41 50.02 103.94 -95.76
N GLU A 42 49.04 103.61 -96.60
CA GLU A 42 47.74 103.10 -96.19
C GLU A 42 47.82 101.69 -95.62
N GLU A 43 48.64 100.81 -96.19
CA GLU A 43 48.92 99.48 -95.62
C GLU A 43 49.65 99.56 -94.28
N LEU A 44 50.60 100.49 -94.13
CA LEU A 44 51.28 100.72 -92.84
C LEU A 44 50.34 101.33 -91.80
N ARG A 45 49.42 102.22 -92.21
CA ARG A 45 48.35 102.73 -91.33
C ARG A 45 47.39 101.62 -90.93
N ALA A 46 46.98 100.78 -91.86
CA ALA A 46 46.13 99.63 -91.59
C ALA A 46 46.81 98.68 -90.58
N LYS A 47 48.09 98.34 -90.80
CA LYS A 47 48.88 97.51 -89.88
C LYS A 47 49.10 98.17 -88.51
N TYR A 48 49.25 99.49 -88.47
CA TYR A 48 49.37 100.23 -87.21
C TYR A 48 48.06 100.21 -86.43
N GLU A 49 46.93 100.45 -87.10
CA GLU A 49 45.61 100.46 -86.46
C GLU A 49 45.17 99.05 -86.07
N GLU A 50 45.49 98.02 -86.86
CA GLU A 50 45.33 96.62 -86.48
C GLU A 50 46.15 96.27 -85.23
N ARG A 51 47.43 96.67 -85.16
CA ARG A 51 48.27 96.43 -83.98
C ARG A 51 47.77 97.16 -82.75
N LYS A 52 47.24 98.37 -82.92
CA LYS A 52 46.63 99.17 -81.86
C LYS A 52 45.32 98.53 -81.36
N GLN A 53 44.46 98.08 -82.26
CA GLN A 53 43.24 97.32 -81.91
C GLN A 53 43.58 95.99 -81.21
N VAL A 54 44.63 95.29 -81.64
CA VAL A 54 45.10 94.07 -80.97
C VAL A 54 45.63 94.38 -79.57
N LEU A 55 46.35 95.49 -79.37
CA LEU A 55 46.79 95.93 -78.06
C LEU A 55 45.61 96.28 -77.14
N GLU A 56 44.62 97.04 -77.62
CA GLU A 56 43.40 97.35 -76.85
C GLU A 56 42.60 96.10 -76.49
N ASN A 57 42.48 95.13 -77.41
CA ASN A 57 41.82 93.86 -77.14
C ASN A 57 42.58 93.00 -76.12
N LEU A 58 43.92 93.03 -76.17
CA LEU A 58 44.76 92.33 -75.19
C LEU A 58 44.68 93.01 -73.82
N GLU A 59 44.64 94.34 -73.75
CA GLU A 59 44.44 95.08 -72.50
C GLU A 59 43.07 94.78 -71.88
N GLN A 60 41.99 94.82 -72.68
CA GLN A 60 40.65 94.40 -72.23
C GLN A 60 40.65 92.95 -71.74
N ARG A 61 41.34 92.04 -72.46
CA ARG A 61 41.44 90.64 -72.05
C ARG A 61 42.24 90.45 -70.76
N ILE A 62 43.28 91.26 -70.54
CA ILE A 62 44.05 91.27 -69.29
C ILE A 62 43.17 91.76 -68.13
N GLU A 63 42.34 92.78 -68.35
CA GLU A 63 41.40 93.27 -67.33
C GLU A 63 40.29 92.27 -67.00
N GLU A 64 39.71 91.62 -68.01
CA GLU A 64 38.75 90.52 -67.83
C GLU A 64 39.35 89.37 -67.04
N LEU A 65 40.57 88.94 -67.39
CA LEU A 65 41.27 87.88 -66.67
C LEU A 65 41.55 88.29 -65.22
N HIS A 66 41.94 89.54 -64.96
CA HIS A 66 42.10 90.03 -63.59
C HIS A 66 40.78 90.04 -62.80
N LYS A 67 39.67 90.40 -63.45
CA LYS A 67 38.34 90.36 -62.84
C LYS A 67 37.95 88.92 -62.49
N ASN A 68 38.13 87.98 -63.42
CA ASN A 68 37.85 86.57 -63.21
C ASN A 68 38.75 85.94 -62.13
N ILE A 69 40.02 86.34 -62.07
CA ILE A 69 40.94 85.91 -61.00
C ILE A 69 40.43 86.43 -59.64
N LYS A 70 40.02 87.69 -59.54
CA LYS A 70 39.45 88.26 -58.31
C LYS A 70 38.14 87.58 -57.90
N GLU A 71 37.27 87.26 -58.85
CA GLU A 71 36.02 86.53 -58.58
C GLU A 71 36.31 85.10 -58.10
N THR A 72 37.24 84.41 -58.76
CA THR A 72 37.67 83.05 -58.35
C THR A 72 38.31 83.07 -56.96
N GLN A 73 39.14 84.07 -56.66
CA GLN A 73 39.71 84.27 -55.34
C GLN A 73 38.65 84.53 -54.27
N LYS A 74 37.63 85.34 -54.57
CA LYS A 74 36.51 85.56 -53.65
C LYS A 74 35.71 84.29 -53.39
N LEU A 75 35.44 83.49 -54.42
CA LEU A 75 34.76 82.20 -54.26
C LEU A 75 35.60 81.22 -53.43
N HIS A 76 36.90 81.11 -53.71
CA HIS A 76 37.82 80.29 -52.91
C HIS A 76 37.83 80.73 -51.43
N LEU A 77 37.90 82.03 -51.17
CA LEU A 77 37.83 82.55 -49.79
C LEU A 77 36.49 82.25 -49.13
N SER A 78 35.37 82.38 -49.86
CA SER A 78 34.05 82.04 -49.31
C SER A 78 33.90 80.54 -49.02
N PHE A 79 34.50 79.68 -49.84
CA PHE A 79 34.50 78.22 -49.64
C PHE A 79 35.44 77.81 -48.50
N ASP A 80 36.61 78.45 -48.39
CA ASP A 80 37.52 78.28 -47.25
C ASP A 80 36.89 78.72 -45.94
N VAL A 81 36.13 79.82 -45.95
CA VAL A 81 35.35 80.27 -44.78
C VAL A 81 34.25 79.25 -44.47
N PHE A 82 33.53 78.73 -45.46
CA PHE A 82 32.51 77.69 -45.27
C PHE A 82 33.09 76.40 -44.68
N LEU A 83 34.23 75.93 -45.16
CA LEU A 83 34.94 74.76 -44.63
C LEU A 83 35.55 75.01 -43.24
N LYS A 84 35.90 76.25 -42.91
CA LYS A 84 36.35 76.63 -41.55
C LYS A 84 35.18 76.77 -40.57
N ASP A 85 34.01 77.22 -41.06
CA ASP A 85 32.78 77.30 -40.29
C ASP A 85 32.20 75.89 -40.03
N GLU A 86 32.35 74.97 -40.99
CA GLU A 86 32.08 73.54 -40.84
C GLU A 86 33.21 72.86 -40.05
N ASP A 87 33.22 73.16 -38.75
CA ASP A 87 34.20 72.70 -37.78
C ASP A 87 34.33 71.15 -37.83
N PRO A 88 35.41 70.59 -38.43
CA PRO A 88 35.50 69.15 -38.71
C PRO A 88 35.47 68.34 -37.41
N ASP A 89 35.90 68.97 -36.32
CA ASP A 89 35.84 68.45 -34.96
C ASP A 89 34.40 68.29 -34.44
N LYS A 90 33.49 69.22 -34.77
CA LYS A 90 32.08 69.13 -34.40
C LYS A 90 31.36 68.05 -35.21
N THR A 91 31.65 67.95 -36.51
CA THR A 91 31.08 66.91 -37.39
C THR A 91 31.60 65.52 -37.01
N ALA A 92 32.88 65.40 -36.68
CA ALA A 92 33.47 64.16 -36.15
C ALA A 92 32.85 63.77 -34.79
N LYS A 93 32.68 64.71 -33.87
CA LYS A 93 32.00 64.48 -32.57
C LYS A 93 30.55 64.07 -32.74
N LYS A 94 29.81 64.65 -33.70
CA LYS A 94 28.44 64.24 -34.00
C LYS A 94 28.39 62.82 -34.58
N ALA A 95 29.25 62.50 -35.55
CA ALA A 95 29.37 61.16 -36.10
C ALA A 95 29.78 60.11 -35.05
N GLU A 96 30.64 60.47 -34.09
CA GLU A 96 31.02 59.61 -32.98
C GLU A 96 29.87 59.38 -31.99
N ARG A 97 29.06 60.42 -31.69
CA ARG A 97 27.84 60.28 -30.88
C ARG A 97 26.81 59.40 -31.58
N ASP A 98 26.56 59.64 -32.86
CA ASP A 98 25.63 58.84 -33.66
C ASP A 98 26.08 57.38 -33.71
N ARG A 99 27.39 57.12 -33.87
CA ARG A 99 27.96 55.76 -33.79
C ARG A 99 27.77 55.14 -32.41
N LYS A 100 27.96 55.88 -31.32
CA LYS A 100 27.73 55.38 -29.95
C LYS A 100 26.26 55.06 -29.72
N GLU A 101 25.34 55.91 -30.18
CA GLU A 101 23.90 55.66 -30.10
C GLU A 101 23.47 54.45 -30.92
N VAL A 102 24.02 54.28 -32.13
CA VAL A 102 23.80 53.09 -32.96
C VAL A 102 24.29 51.84 -32.23
N LEU A 103 25.50 51.84 -31.68
CA LEU A 103 26.04 50.71 -30.92
C LEU A 103 25.20 50.39 -29.68
N GLN A 104 24.70 51.39 -28.95
CA GLN A 104 23.80 51.20 -27.81
C GLN A 104 22.48 50.57 -28.25
N LYS A 105 21.84 51.11 -29.30
CA LYS A 105 20.59 50.57 -29.85
C LYS A 105 20.77 49.18 -30.44
N GLU A 106 21.91 48.89 -31.06
CA GLU A 106 22.26 47.55 -31.54
C GLU A 106 22.39 46.56 -30.38
N ALA A 107 23.07 46.94 -29.29
CA ALA A 107 23.17 46.10 -28.09
C ALA A 107 21.82 45.91 -27.39
N GLU A 108 20.95 46.92 -27.37
CA GLU A 108 19.57 46.79 -26.89
C GLU A 108 18.74 45.89 -27.81
N MET A 109 18.89 46.02 -29.13
CA MET A 109 18.23 45.13 -30.09
C MET A 109 18.69 43.68 -29.94
N THR A 110 19.97 43.41 -29.67
CA THR A 110 20.44 42.04 -29.43
C THR A 110 19.88 41.48 -28.14
N LYS A 111 19.89 42.25 -27.04
CA LYS A 111 19.27 41.83 -25.76
C LYS A 111 17.77 41.55 -25.91
N LEU A 112 17.02 42.45 -26.56
CA LEU A 112 15.59 42.26 -26.80
C LEU A 112 15.33 41.04 -27.69
N LYS A 113 16.19 40.76 -28.68
CA LYS A 113 16.09 39.54 -29.51
C LYS A 113 16.32 38.28 -28.68
N GLU A 114 17.30 38.28 -27.78
CA GLU A 114 17.56 37.17 -26.86
C GLU A 114 16.38 36.94 -25.91
N GLU A 115 15.83 38.01 -25.32
CA GLU A 115 14.63 37.92 -24.46
C GLU A 115 13.40 37.42 -25.23
N CYS A 116 13.19 37.90 -26.46
CA CYS A 116 12.11 37.42 -27.32
C CYS A 116 12.28 35.93 -27.66
N ALA A 117 13.51 35.49 -27.91
CA ALA A 117 13.81 34.08 -28.17
C ALA A 117 13.52 33.22 -26.93
N GLU A 118 13.95 33.66 -25.75
CA GLU A 118 13.72 32.95 -24.49
C GLU A 118 12.23 32.86 -24.13
N VAL A 119 11.48 33.95 -24.28
CA VAL A 119 10.03 33.97 -24.05
C VAL A 119 9.31 33.06 -25.07
N SER A 120 9.75 33.06 -26.33
CA SER A 120 9.21 32.17 -27.37
C SER A 120 9.45 30.70 -27.02
N GLU A 121 10.64 30.35 -26.54
CA GLU A 121 10.95 28.98 -26.12
C GLU A 121 10.09 28.54 -24.93
N ARG A 122 9.95 29.40 -23.90
CA ARG A 122 9.07 29.14 -22.74
C ARG A 122 7.61 28.94 -23.18
N LYS A 123 7.12 29.77 -24.10
CA LYS A 123 5.78 29.64 -24.67
C LYS A 123 5.61 28.30 -25.40
N GLN A 124 6.58 27.93 -26.25
CA GLN A 124 6.54 26.64 -26.95
C GLN A 124 6.55 25.47 -25.97
N LYS A 125 7.40 25.50 -24.94
CA LYS A 125 7.46 24.45 -23.91
C LYS A 125 6.11 24.27 -23.20
N ARG A 126 5.49 25.38 -22.78
CA ARG A 126 4.15 25.36 -22.18
C ARG A 126 3.10 24.85 -23.16
N GLN A 127 3.17 25.26 -24.43
CA GLN A 127 2.22 24.83 -25.45
C GLN A 127 2.33 23.33 -25.76
N ARG A 128 3.55 22.77 -25.82
CA ARG A 128 3.77 21.32 -25.90
C ARG A 128 3.15 20.61 -24.70
N GLN A 129 3.30 21.17 -23.50
CA GLN A 129 2.71 20.60 -22.29
C GLN A 129 1.17 20.63 -22.32
N VAL A 130 0.56 21.74 -22.75
CA VAL A 130 -0.90 21.83 -22.93
C VAL A 130 -1.39 20.83 -23.96
N HIS A 131 -0.69 20.73 -25.10
CA HIS A 131 -1.04 19.78 -26.16
C HIS A 131 -0.92 18.33 -25.68
N ARG A 132 0.07 18.00 -24.86
CA ARG A 132 0.18 16.67 -24.25
C ARG A 132 -1.04 16.31 -23.39
N HIS A 133 -1.64 17.28 -22.70
CA HIS A 133 -2.83 17.06 -21.87
C HIS A 133 -4.15 17.23 -22.62
N SER A 134 -4.14 17.61 -23.92
CA SER A 134 -5.38 17.78 -24.68
C SER A 134 -6.14 16.47 -24.87
N VAL A 135 -5.44 15.33 -24.89
CA VAL A 135 -6.04 14.00 -24.97
C VAL A 135 -6.96 13.74 -23.77
N TYR A 136 -6.51 14.06 -22.56
CA TYR A 136 -7.31 13.89 -21.35
C TYR A 136 -8.53 14.82 -21.33
N ARG A 137 -8.36 16.06 -21.82
CA ARG A 137 -9.49 16.98 -21.95
C ARG A 137 -10.55 16.44 -22.90
N GLN A 138 -10.16 15.97 -24.09
CA GLN A 138 -11.08 15.39 -25.07
C GLN A 138 -11.80 14.16 -24.49
N PHE A 139 -11.06 13.31 -23.77
CA PHE A 139 -11.65 12.17 -23.07
C PHE A 139 -12.67 12.62 -22.02
N MET A 140 -12.35 13.59 -21.16
CA MET A 140 -13.28 14.10 -20.15
C MET A 140 -14.51 14.76 -20.77
N GLU A 141 -14.35 15.48 -21.88
CA GLU A 141 -15.47 16.03 -22.66
C GLU A 141 -16.36 14.92 -23.25
N GLN A 142 -15.78 13.81 -23.72
CA GLN A 142 -16.55 12.64 -24.16
C GLN A 142 -17.30 11.98 -23.01
N VAL A 143 -16.63 11.79 -21.86
CA VAL A 143 -17.27 11.24 -20.66
C VAL A 143 -18.44 12.13 -20.24
N CYS A 144 -18.26 13.45 -20.18
CA CYS A 144 -19.34 14.38 -19.84
C CYS A 144 -20.55 14.24 -20.78
N LYS A 145 -20.31 14.07 -22.09
CA LYS A 145 -21.37 13.82 -23.08
C LYS A 145 -22.12 12.51 -22.83
N ILE A 146 -21.42 11.46 -22.40
CA ILE A 146 -22.02 10.15 -22.10
C ILE A 146 -22.82 10.21 -20.80
N THR A 147 -22.33 10.95 -19.81
CA THR A 147 -22.90 11.01 -18.46
C THR A 147 -23.90 12.17 -18.27
N GLU A 148 -24.21 12.93 -19.33
CA GLU A 148 -25.15 14.06 -19.33
C GLU A 148 -24.82 15.22 -18.34
N PHE A 149 -23.55 15.40 -17.97
CA PHE A 149 -23.13 16.51 -17.12
C PHE A 149 -22.85 17.79 -17.93
N GLU A 150 -23.24 18.95 -17.39
CA GLU A 150 -23.04 20.25 -18.04
C GLU A 150 -21.56 20.60 -18.24
N HIS A 151 -20.73 20.32 -17.23
CA HIS A 151 -19.31 20.68 -17.21
C HIS A 151 -18.45 19.59 -16.54
N VAL A 152 -17.17 19.53 -16.92
CA VAL A 152 -16.19 18.56 -16.36
C VAL A 152 -16.03 18.75 -14.85
N GLU A 153 -16.11 19.99 -14.37
CA GLU A 153 -16.05 20.34 -12.95
C GLU A 153 -17.25 19.78 -12.17
N ALA A 154 -18.45 19.79 -12.75
CA ALA A 154 -19.65 19.22 -12.13
C ALA A 154 -19.53 17.70 -12.02
N LEU A 155 -19.03 17.03 -13.06
CA LEU A 155 -18.74 15.60 -13.04
C LEU A 155 -17.69 15.27 -11.97
N MET A 156 -16.59 16.03 -11.88
CA MET A 156 -15.56 15.82 -10.87
C MET A 156 -16.12 16.00 -9.45
N GLY A 157 -16.89 17.06 -9.19
CA GLY A 157 -17.51 17.26 -7.87
C GLY A 157 -18.48 16.14 -7.49
N HIS A 158 -19.21 15.58 -8.47
CA HIS A 158 -20.05 14.41 -8.25
C HIS A 158 -19.22 13.16 -7.92
N LEU A 159 -18.14 12.89 -8.67
CA LEU A 159 -17.24 11.77 -8.42
C LEU A 159 -16.54 11.88 -7.06
N GLU A 160 -16.09 13.07 -6.68
CA GLU A 160 -15.51 13.34 -5.37
C GLU A 160 -16.53 13.09 -4.25
N SER A 161 -17.76 13.55 -4.43
CA SER A 161 -18.86 13.29 -3.51
C SER A 161 -19.16 11.78 -3.39
N LEU A 162 -19.20 11.05 -4.51
CA LEU A 162 -19.36 9.60 -4.54
C LEU A 162 -18.21 8.87 -3.83
N LEU A 163 -16.97 9.29 -4.05
CA LEU A 163 -15.81 8.73 -3.37
C LEU A 163 -15.89 8.99 -1.87
N HIS A 164 -16.30 10.19 -1.46
CA HIS A 164 -16.52 10.52 -0.06
C HIS A 164 -17.61 9.64 0.58
N VAL A 165 -18.76 9.50 -0.09
CA VAL A 165 -19.85 8.62 0.36
C VAL A 165 -19.39 7.17 0.45
N ARG A 166 -18.66 6.66 -0.55
CA ARG A 166 -18.09 5.31 -0.54
C ARG A 166 -17.18 5.10 0.67
N GLN A 167 -16.32 6.07 0.97
CA GLN A 167 -15.43 6.01 2.11
C GLN A 167 -16.21 5.97 3.43
N GLN A 168 -17.24 6.81 3.58
CA GLN A 168 -18.10 6.80 4.75
C GLN A 168 -18.85 5.47 4.93
N LEU A 169 -19.38 4.91 3.83
CA LEU A 169 -20.07 3.61 3.85
C LEU A 169 -19.11 2.49 4.26
N SER A 170 -17.92 2.43 3.67
CA SER A 170 -16.90 1.45 4.04
C SER A 170 -16.49 1.56 5.51
N GLN A 171 -16.35 2.78 6.05
CA GLN A 171 -16.06 2.97 7.47
C GLN A 171 -17.21 2.47 8.37
N ARG A 172 -18.46 2.71 7.99
CA ARG A 172 -19.62 2.22 8.74
C ARG A 172 -19.72 0.69 8.69
N GLU A 173 -19.49 0.11 7.51
CA GLU A 173 -19.45 -1.33 7.31
C GLU A 173 -18.36 -1.98 8.16
N ASN A 174 -17.15 -1.45 8.15
CA ASN A 174 -16.04 -1.96 8.97
C ASN A 174 -16.38 -1.91 10.47
N LYS A 175 -16.96 -0.79 10.94
CA LYS A 175 -17.40 -0.68 12.35
C LYS A 175 -18.49 -1.69 12.70
N ALA A 176 -19.46 -1.90 11.82
CA ALA A 176 -20.50 -2.90 12.03
C ALA A 176 -19.92 -4.32 12.04
N GLN A 177 -18.97 -4.61 11.16
CA GLN A 177 -18.27 -5.88 11.10
C GLN A 177 -17.45 -6.13 12.36
N GLU A 178 -16.72 -5.13 12.86
CA GLU A 178 -16.01 -5.21 14.14
C GLU A 178 -16.95 -5.51 15.31
N GLN A 179 -18.13 -4.89 15.35
CA GLN A 179 -19.14 -5.17 16.38
C GLN A 179 -19.67 -6.61 16.28
N ILE A 180 -19.94 -7.09 15.07
CA ILE A 180 -20.35 -8.47 14.84
C ILE A 180 -19.27 -9.45 15.32
N ASP A 181 -18.00 -9.16 15.01
CA ASP A 181 -16.90 -10.05 15.40
C ASP A 181 -16.64 -10.00 16.92
N GLN A 182 -16.84 -8.86 17.58
CA GLN A 182 -16.84 -8.76 19.04
C GLN A 182 -17.98 -9.59 19.65
N GLN A 183 -19.20 -9.47 19.13
CA GLN A 183 -20.35 -10.25 19.60
C GLN A 183 -20.15 -11.75 19.40
N ARG A 184 -19.60 -12.17 18.25
CA ARG A 184 -19.24 -13.57 17.97
C ARG A 184 -18.22 -14.10 18.98
N LYS A 185 -17.17 -13.33 19.28
CA LYS A 185 -16.19 -13.70 20.31
C LYS A 185 -16.84 -13.89 21.68
N VAL A 186 -17.70 -12.96 22.09
CA VAL A 186 -18.43 -13.07 23.37
C VAL A 186 -19.31 -14.31 23.37
N LEU A 187 -20.06 -14.57 22.30
CA LEU A 187 -20.92 -15.75 22.17
C LEU A 187 -20.11 -17.04 22.30
N LEU A 188 -18.99 -17.16 21.57
CA LEU A 188 -18.10 -18.33 21.66
C LEU A 188 -17.59 -18.54 23.10
N THR A 189 -17.14 -17.47 23.78
CA THR A 189 -16.67 -17.61 25.17
C THR A 189 -17.77 -18.04 26.13
N LEU A 190 -19.01 -17.58 25.90
CA LEU A 190 -20.16 -17.95 26.73
C LEU A 190 -20.59 -19.40 26.46
N GLU A 191 -20.53 -19.84 25.21
CA GLU A 191 -20.78 -21.22 24.82
C GLU A 191 -19.76 -22.18 25.44
N ASP A 192 -18.47 -21.83 25.41
CA ASP A 192 -17.40 -22.61 26.05
C ASP A 192 -17.61 -22.71 27.57
N GLN A 193 -17.95 -21.59 28.23
CA GLN A 193 -18.28 -21.58 29.65
C GLN A 193 -19.49 -22.46 29.97
N HIS A 194 -20.54 -22.37 29.15
CA HIS A 194 -21.74 -23.18 29.32
C HIS A 194 -21.45 -24.68 29.11
N ASN A 195 -20.63 -25.02 28.11
CA ASN A 195 -20.19 -26.39 27.86
C ASN A 195 -19.36 -26.94 29.02
N LEU A 196 -18.45 -26.13 29.59
CA LEU A 196 -17.69 -26.51 30.78
C LEU A 196 -18.61 -26.78 31.98
N LEU A 197 -19.58 -25.89 32.24
CA LEU A 197 -20.56 -26.07 33.32
C LEU A 197 -21.40 -27.33 33.10
N ARG A 198 -21.87 -27.57 31.87
CA ARG A 198 -22.60 -28.79 31.52
C ARG A 198 -21.77 -30.04 31.79
N LEU A 199 -20.50 -30.06 31.41
CA LEU A 199 -19.58 -31.16 31.68
C LEU A 199 -19.36 -31.37 33.18
N GLN A 200 -19.19 -30.30 33.95
CA GLN A 200 -19.06 -30.39 35.41
C GLN A 200 -20.32 -30.97 36.07
N GLN A 201 -21.50 -30.51 35.66
CA GLN A 201 -22.77 -31.04 36.18
C GLN A 201 -22.98 -32.50 35.79
N ASN A 202 -22.65 -32.88 34.55
CA ASN A 202 -22.75 -34.27 34.10
C ASN A 202 -21.80 -35.19 34.90
N ASN A 203 -20.57 -34.74 35.17
CA ASN A 203 -19.64 -35.47 36.02
C ASN A 203 -20.19 -35.62 37.45
N ARG A 204 -20.74 -34.55 38.04
CA ARG A 204 -21.38 -34.62 39.37
C ARG A 204 -22.56 -35.58 39.39
N PHE A 205 -23.40 -35.54 38.34
CA PHE A 205 -24.52 -36.47 38.18
C PHE A 205 -24.04 -37.92 38.14
N SER A 206 -23.02 -38.21 37.32
CA SER A 206 -22.43 -39.55 37.20
C SER A 206 -21.85 -40.05 38.53
N GLN A 207 -21.20 -39.17 39.30
CA GLN A 207 -20.70 -39.49 40.63
C GLN A 207 -21.84 -39.82 41.61
N LEU A 208 -22.90 -39.01 41.61
CA LEU A 208 -24.08 -39.25 42.46
C LEU A 208 -24.80 -40.54 42.09
N GLN A 209 -24.96 -40.81 40.79
CA GLN A 209 -25.55 -42.05 40.30
C GLN A 209 -24.72 -43.28 40.72
N THR A 210 -23.39 -43.17 40.64
CA THR A 210 -22.50 -44.25 41.10
C THR A 210 -22.63 -44.49 42.60
N LYS A 211 -22.74 -43.42 43.41
CA LYS A 211 -22.98 -43.53 44.86
C LYS A 211 -24.33 -44.18 45.16
N LEU A 212 -25.37 -43.75 44.45
CA LEU A 212 -26.71 -44.33 44.59
C LEU A 212 -26.69 -45.83 44.29
N GLU A 213 -26.07 -46.23 43.18
CA GLU A 213 -26.00 -47.64 42.79
C GLU A 213 -25.22 -48.48 43.81
N ARG A 214 -24.11 -47.95 44.34
CA ARG A 214 -23.39 -48.62 45.45
C ARG A 214 -24.28 -48.81 46.67
N THR A 215 -24.94 -47.76 47.14
CA THR A 215 -25.82 -47.84 48.32
C THR A 215 -26.99 -48.80 48.11
N ARG A 216 -27.57 -48.84 46.90
CA ARG A 216 -28.62 -49.80 46.53
C ARG A 216 -28.09 -51.22 46.53
N SER A 217 -26.91 -51.45 45.96
CA SER A 217 -26.27 -52.76 45.95
C SER A 217 -26.02 -53.27 47.37
N GLU A 218 -25.54 -52.40 48.27
CA GLU A 218 -25.33 -52.71 49.68
C GLU A 218 -26.66 -53.02 50.38
N ALA A 219 -27.69 -52.19 50.20
CA ALA A 219 -29.01 -52.43 50.75
C ALA A 219 -29.58 -53.80 50.32
N LEU A 220 -29.47 -54.15 49.04
CA LEU A 220 -29.91 -55.45 48.52
C LEU A 220 -29.11 -56.61 49.13
N THR A 221 -27.81 -56.45 49.37
CA THR A 221 -27.03 -57.49 50.04
C THR A 221 -27.47 -57.70 51.49
N TRP A 222 -27.78 -56.61 52.21
CA TRP A 222 -28.30 -56.69 53.58
C TRP A 222 -29.71 -57.27 53.63
N GLU A 223 -30.58 -56.88 52.71
CA GLU A 223 -31.93 -57.44 52.58
C GLU A 223 -31.87 -58.96 52.32
N ARG A 224 -30.99 -59.41 51.42
CA ARG A 224 -30.79 -60.84 51.18
C ARG A 224 -30.31 -61.58 52.44
N ARG A 225 -29.35 -61.00 53.17
CA ARG A 225 -28.85 -61.58 54.44
C ARG A 225 -29.96 -61.65 55.49
N TRP A 226 -30.75 -60.58 55.61
CA TRP A 226 -31.88 -60.52 56.53
C TRP A 226 -32.94 -61.58 56.20
N ASN A 227 -33.34 -61.68 54.93
CA ASN A 227 -34.28 -62.71 54.47
C ASN A 227 -33.79 -64.12 54.76
N HIS A 228 -32.48 -64.39 54.58
CA HIS A 228 -31.89 -65.69 54.90
C HIS A 228 -31.93 -66.00 56.41
N ILE A 229 -31.64 -65.02 57.26
CA ILE A 229 -31.76 -65.17 58.72
C ILE A 229 -33.22 -65.43 59.10
N GLN A 230 -34.15 -64.66 58.54
CA GLN A 230 -35.57 -64.81 58.80
C GLN A 230 -36.08 -66.19 58.38
N GLU A 231 -35.73 -66.65 57.18
CA GLU A 231 -36.11 -67.98 56.68
C GLU A 231 -35.53 -69.10 57.56
N THR A 232 -34.25 -68.98 57.95
CA THR A 232 -33.60 -69.96 58.82
C THR A 232 -34.25 -69.99 60.20
N THR A 233 -34.60 -68.81 60.73
CA THR A 233 -35.29 -68.68 62.02
C THR A 233 -36.68 -69.29 61.94
N ALA A 234 -37.46 -68.98 60.90
CA ALA A 234 -38.78 -69.58 60.68
C ALA A 234 -38.71 -71.11 60.61
N LYS A 235 -37.73 -71.68 59.89
CA LYS A 235 -37.50 -73.14 59.83
C LYS A 235 -37.16 -73.71 61.21
N LYS A 236 -36.31 -73.05 62.00
CA LYS A 236 -35.96 -73.49 63.36
C LYS A 236 -37.16 -73.40 64.31
N THR A 237 -37.92 -72.31 64.27
CA THR A 237 -39.13 -72.13 65.08
C THR A 237 -40.18 -73.17 64.73
N LEU A 238 -40.38 -73.47 63.44
CA LEU A 238 -41.30 -74.54 63.01
C LEU A 238 -40.86 -75.91 63.54
N LYS A 239 -39.58 -76.27 63.39
CA LYS A 239 -39.03 -77.53 63.93
C LYS A 239 -39.18 -77.61 65.45
N LEU A 240 -38.90 -76.52 66.16
CA LEU A 240 -39.10 -76.46 67.60
C LEU A 240 -40.56 -76.71 67.96
N GLY A 241 -41.51 -76.06 67.27
CA GLY A 241 -42.95 -76.29 67.46
C GLY A 241 -43.35 -77.74 67.19
N GLN A 242 -42.81 -78.38 66.15
CA GLN A 242 -43.03 -79.81 65.86
C GLN A 242 -42.50 -80.71 66.98
N ILE A 243 -41.28 -80.45 67.48
CA ILE A 243 -40.70 -81.19 68.61
C ILE A 243 -41.59 -81.03 69.84
N LYS A 244 -41.98 -79.80 70.20
CA LYS A 244 -42.88 -79.54 71.32
C LYS A 244 -44.18 -80.33 71.20
N MET A 245 -44.80 -80.33 70.02
CA MET A 245 -46.05 -81.06 69.77
C MET A 245 -45.88 -82.58 69.91
N VAL A 246 -44.84 -83.16 69.31
CA VAL A 246 -44.59 -84.60 69.40
C VAL A 246 -44.27 -85.02 70.84
N THR A 247 -43.44 -84.24 71.54
CA THR A 247 -43.14 -84.48 72.96
C THR A 247 -44.40 -84.42 73.80
N LEU A 248 -45.23 -83.39 73.63
CA LEU A 248 -46.48 -83.23 74.36
C LEU A 248 -47.41 -84.43 74.15
N ASN A 249 -47.61 -84.82 72.88
CA ASN A 249 -48.42 -85.98 72.53
C ASN A 249 -47.88 -87.27 73.16
N LEU A 250 -46.55 -87.49 73.12
CA LEU A 250 -45.93 -88.66 73.75
C LEU A 250 -46.13 -88.65 75.27
N TYR A 251 -45.93 -87.51 75.90
CA TYR A 251 -46.11 -87.33 77.33
C TYR A 251 -47.53 -87.68 77.79
N GLU A 252 -48.54 -87.16 77.09
CA GLU A 252 -49.95 -87.50 77.31
C GLU A 252 -50.19 -89.01 77.13
N THR A 253 -49.63 -89.65 76.10
CA THR A 253 -49.80 -91.10 75.88
C THR A 253 -49.11 -91.96 76.95
N THR A 254 -48.04 -91.48 77.58
CA THR A 254 -47.36 -92.16 78.69
C THR A 254 -48.07 -91.98 80.03
N GLY A 255 -49.24 -91.35 80.06
CA GLY A 255 -50.05 -91.14 81.26
C GLY A 255 -49.73 -89.84 82.02
N GLY A 256 -49.00 -88.91 81.39
CA GLY A 256 -48.86 -87.54 81.90
C GLY A 256 -50.20 -86.82 81.94
N SER A 257 -50.47 -86.05 82.99
CA SER A 257 -51.76 -85.39 83.18
C SER A 257 -51.57 -83.97 83.69
N PHE A 258 -52.14 -83.00 82.96
CA PHE A 258 -51.91 -81.59 83.22
C PHE A 258 -52.62 -81.00 84.46
N GLU A 259 -53.30 -81.85 85.23
CA GLU A 259 -54.14 -81.46 86.36
C GLU A 259 -53.68 -82.20 87.63
N GLY A 260 -52.74 -81.60 88.38
CA GLY A 260 -52.27 -82.11 89.67
C GLY A 260 -51.07 -81.34 90.25
N GLU A 261 -50.83 -81.48 91.57
CA GLU A 261 -49.80 -80.72 92.33
C GLU A 261 -48.34 -81.16 92.08
N GLY A 262 -48.10 -81.98 91.05
CA GLY A 262 -46.77 -82.48 90.65
C GLY A 262 -46.59 -82.59 89.13
N ASP A 263 -47.45 -81.90 88.38
CA ASP A 263 -47.51 -81.99 86.93
C ASP A 263 -46.51 -81.03 86.22
N VAL A 264 -46.08 -81.42 85.02
CA VAL A 264 -45.10 -80.70 84.20
C VAL A 264 -45.77 -79.63 83.36
N ASP A 265 -45.31 -78.38 83.47
CA ASP A 265 -45.79 -77.26 82.66
C ASP A 265 -45.83 -77.60 81.16
N MET A 266 -46.95 -77.26 80.52
CA MET A 266 -47.22 -77.54 79.10
C MET A 266 -46.13 -76.97 78.18
N ASN A 267 -45.45 -75.88 78.58
CA ASN A 267 -44.39 -75.26 77.79
C ASN A 267 -42.97 -75.80 78.08
N ASP A 268 -42.80 -76.60 79.13
CA ASP A 268 -41.53 -77.17 79.58
C ASP A 268 -41.26 -78.52 78.91
N THR A 269 -40.86 -78.44 77.64
CA THR A 269 -40.61 -79.60 76.77
C THR A 269 -39.47 -80.49 77.27
N GLU A 270 -38.50 -79.94 78.02
CA GLU A 270 -37.35 -80.70 78.53
C GLU A 270 -37.80 -81.67 79.62
N LYS A 271 -38.57 -81.19 80.60
CA LYS A 271 -39.12 -82.05 81.66
C LYS A 271 -40.10 -83.10 81.12
N GLN A 272 -40.91 -82.76 80.12
CA GLN A 272 -41.80 -83.73 79.45
C GLN A 272 -41.01 -84.87 78.80
N LEU A 273 -39.91 -84.54 78.09
CA LEU A 273 -39.03 -85.56 77.49
C LEU A 273 -38.35 -86.44 78.55
N ASP A 274 -37.94 -85.87 79.68
CA ASP A 274 -37.34 -86.64 80.77
C ASP A 274 -38.33 -87.63 81.38
N GLN A 275 -39.59 -87.25 81.57
CA GLN A 275 -40.63 -88.18 82.05
C GLN A 275 -40.94 -89.28 81.02
N VAL A 276 -41.03 -88.94 79.73
CA VAL A 276 -41.18 -89.93 78.66
C VAL A 276 -39.99 -90.89 78.61
N ARG A 277 -38.76 -90.41 78.82
CA ARG A 277 -37.56 -91.23 78.89
C ARG A 277 -37.63 -92.21 80.06
N MET A 278 -37.92 -91.73 81.27
CA MET A 278 -38.05 -92.58 82.47
C MET A 278 -39.09 -93.69 82.24
N PHE A 279 -40.24 -93.35 81.66
CA PHE A 279 -41.27 -94.32 81.31
C PHE A 279 -40.75 -95.43 80.38
N PHE A 280 -39.99 -95.09 79.33
CA PHE A 280 -39.40 -96.08 78.41
C PHE A 280 -38.31 -96.92 79.07
N GLU A 281 -37.47 -96.32 79.92
CA GLU A 281 -36.43 -97.04 80.67
C GLU A 281 -37.07 -98.06 81.63
N ASP A 282 -38.10 -97.64 82.38
CA ASP A 282 -38.87 -98.51 83.26
C ASP A 282 -39.52 -99.67 82.47
N HIS A 283 -40.12 -99.38 81.31
CA HIS A 283 -40.70 -100.43 80.45
C HIS A 283 -39.65 -101.39 79.89
N ASN A 284 -38.49 -100.88 79.48
CA ASN A 284 -37.41 -101.70 78.95
C ASN A 284 -36.83 -102.59 80.06
N ASP A 285 -36.67 -102.07 81.26
CA ASP A 285 -36.23 -102.85 82.42
C ASP A 285 -37.26 -103.90 82.82
N MET A 286 -38.56 -103.58 82.79
CA MET A 286 -39.64 -104.57 82.93
C MET A 286 -39.53 -105.68 81.87
N VAL A 287 -39.31 -105.34 80.59
CA VAL A 287 -39.15 -106.33 79.51
C VAL A 287 -37.89 -107.19 79.70
N LYS A 288 -36.74 -106.60 80.07
CA LYS A 288 -35.51 -107.36 80.36
C LYS A 288 -35.70 -108.31 81.54
N GLN A 289 -36.40 -107.86 82.58
CA GLN A 289 -36.76 -108.71 83.72
C GLN A 289 -37.64 -109.89 83.28
N LEU A 290 -38.52 -109.71 82.29
CA LEU A 290 -39.36 -110.77 81.71
C LEU A 290 -38.64 -111.68 80.70
N GLN A 291 -37.61 -111.18 80.00
CA GLN A 291 -36.78 -111.97 79.06
C GLN A 291 -35.72 -112.83 79.76
N SER A 292 -35.19 -112.36 80.91
CA SER A 292 -34.17 -113.07 81.69
C SER A 292 -34.58 -114.50 82.13
N PRO A 293 -35.87 -114.78 82.46
CA PRO A 293 -36.38 -116.15 82.65
C PRO A 293 -36.43 -116.98 81.37
N LEU A 294 -36.82 -116.40 80.23
CA LEU A 294 -36.94 -117.12 78.95
C LEU A 294 -35.56 -117.57 78.41
N GLN A 295 -34.54 -116.74 78.56
CA GLN A 295 -33.17 -117.10 78.14
C GLN A 295 -32.56 -118.18 79.03
N ARG A 296 -32.82 -118.14 80.35
CA ARG A 296 -32.42 -119.23 81.27
C ARG A 296 -33.13 -120.55 80.95
N HIS A 297 -34.36 -120.52 80.44
CA HIS A 297 -35.06 -121.73 79.98
C HIS A 297 -34.45 -122.30 78.68
N ASN A 298 -34.10 -121.44 77.72
CA ASN A 298 -33.48 -121.85 76.46
C ASN A 298 -32.04 -122.37 76.62
N ASP A 299 -31.22 -121.73 77.47
CA ASP A 299 -29.85 -122.18 77.75
C ASP A 299 -29.85 -123.43 78.65
N GLY A 300 -30.84 -123.57 79.54
CA GLY A 300 -31.08 -124.78 80.33
C GLY A 300 -31.46 -126.00 79.49
N GLN A 301 -32.29 -125.82 78.44
CA GLN A 301 -32.64 -126.91 77.51
C GLN A 301 -31.44 -127.36 76.66
N LYS A 302 -30.59 -126.43 76.20
CA LYS A 302 -29.36 -126.79 75.47
C LYS A 302 -28.34 -127.56 76.33
N LEU A 303 -28.22 -127.23 77.61
CA LEU A 303 -27.34 -127.93 78.54
C LEU A 303 -27.87 -129.33 78.91
N GLU A 304 -29.19 -129.52 78.98
CA GLU A 304 -29.85 -130.82 79.17
C GLU A 304 -29.71 -131.74 77.94
N GLU A 305 -29.83 -131.21 76.72
CA GLU A 305 -29.58 -131.98 75.48
C GLU A 305 -28.12 -132.42 75.35
N ALA A 306 -27.17 -131.54 75.71
CA ALA A 306 -25.73 -131.89 75.74
C ALA A 306 -25.40 -132.98 76.78
N LYS A 307 -26.07 -132.95 77.95
CA LYS A 307 -25.92 -133.99 79.00
C LYS A 307 -26.56 -135.33 78.60
N LYS A 308 -27.71 -135.33 77.93
CA LYS A 308 -28.33 -136.55 77.37
C LYS A 308 -27.49 -137.18 76.26
N ALA A 309 -26.85 -136.39 75.40
CA ALA A 309 -25.90 -136.90 74.40
C ALA A 309 -24.69 -137.59 75.06
N HIS A 310 -24.12 -136.99 76.10
CA HIS A 310 -22.98 -137.56 76.82
C HIS A 310 -23.33 -138.84 77.60
N GLN A 311 -24.54 -138.93 78.18
CA GLN A 311 -24.98 -140.10 78.96
C GLN A 311 -25.40 -141.30 78.09
N THR A 312 -25.84 -141.05 76.84
CA THR A 312 -26.13 -142.11 75.87
C THR A 312 -24.85 -142.78 75.34
N GLN A 313 -23.74 -142.03 75.33
CA GLN A 313 -22.43 -142.55 74.90
C GLN A 313 -21.84 -143.56 75.89
N TYR A 314 -22.06 -143.38 77.20
CA TYR A 314 -21.56 -144.32 78.24
C TYR A 314 -22.42 -145.59 78.42
N LYS A 315 -23.70 -145.58 78.01
CA LYS A 315 -24.56 -146.79 78.03
C LYS A 315 -24.34 -147.75 76.85
N LYS A 316 -23.62 -147.34 75.80
CA LYS A 316 -23.20 -148.22 74.69
C LYS A 316 -21.95 -149.07 74.99
N ALA A 317 -21.32 -148.92 76.16
CA ALA A 317 -20.07 -149.60 76.51
C ALA A 317 -20.22 -150.86 77.39
N TYR A 318 -21.43 -151.23 77.84
CA TYR A 318 -21.65 -152.36 78.76
C TYR A 318 -22.74 -153.37 78.31
N PHE A 319 -23.14 -153.36 77.04
CA PHE A 319 -23.85 -154.48 76.44
C PHE A 319 -23.11 -154.90 75.16
N LYS A 320 -22.17 -155.82 75.35
CA LYS A 320 -21.61 -156.68 74.31
C LYS A 320 -21.63 -158.10 74.85
#